data_AF-A0A2R6DVJ3-F1
#
_entry.id   AF-A0A2R6DVJ3-F1
#
_cell.length_a   1.000
_cell.length_b   1.000
_cell.length_c   1.000
_cell.angle_alpha   90.00
_cell.angle_beta   90.00
_cell.angle_gamma   90.00
#
_symmetry.space_group_name_H-M   'P 1'
#
loop_
_entity.id
_entity.type
_entity.pdbx_description
1 polymer ?
#
loop_
_entity_poly.entity_id
_entity_poly.type
_entity_poly.pdbx_seq_one_letter_code
_entity_poly.pdbx_strand_id
1 'polypeptide(L)'
;MADTPNHGYNVPDQGDEDWHQPLNENFEAYDTDIEIRDQESNLGDYDPKAGAKFLATDTEAMYVGDGSNWNELETAGKNQSLANLFIGGSLEADKIETGTSPLLVDVGPVSDGGEAQSIAMGHPENGGIAVGATISGGGHDGEGNIAGGVFPTIGGGRNQSAGGNYTTIGGGRDNEISGAPYATVGGGEGNTAGADHTTICGGLNNTIDGGREAVIAGGSNNESGGNLNFIGGGTDNTADGLGVVIGGGNNNTTASLQS
;
A
#
# COMPACT_ATOMS: atom_id res chain seq x y z
N MET A 1 38.07 -2.79 -35.06
CA MET A 1 36.92 -3.48 -34.43
C MET A 1 36.32 -2.47 -33.48
N ALA A 2 35.00 -2.33 -33.47
CA ALA A 2 34.33 -1.37 -32.61
C ALA A 2 34.46 -1.83 -31.15
N ASP A 3 34.97 -0.95 -30.29
CA ASP A 3 35.10 -1.22 -28.86
C ASP A 3 33.72 -1.49 -28.27
N THR A 4 33.55 -2.68 -27.71
CA THR A 4 32.39 -2.99 -26.89
C THR A 4 32.51 -2.21 -25.57
N PRO A 5 31.42 -1.70 -24.98
CA PRO A 5 31.45 -0.82 -23.80
C PRO A 5 32.05 -1.43 -22.51
N ASN A 6 32.58 -2.65 -22.56
CA ASN A 6 33.01 -3.45 -21.42
C ASN A 6 34.54 -3.49 -21.22
N HIS A 7 35.29 -2.63 -21.92
CA HIS A 7 36.76 -2.55 -21.82
C HIS A 7 37.23 -1.20 -21.27
N GLY A 8 36.49 -0.60 -20.34
CA GLY A 8 36.91 0.57 -19.59
C GLY A 8 38.00 0.27 -18.56
N TYR A 9 39.02 -0.51 -18.93
CA TYR A 9 40.22 -0.64 -18.13
C TYR A 9 40.99 0.67 -18.28
N ASN A 10 41.22 1.39 -17.17
CA ASN A 10 42.18 2.49 -17.13
C ASN A 10 43.57 1.91 -17.43
N VAL A 11 43.92 1.87 -18.70
CA VAL A 11 45.27 1.53 -19.15
C VAL A 11 46.15 2.74 -18.80
N PRO A 12 47.19 2.58 -17.98
CA PRO A 12 48.09 3.68 -17.65
C PRO A 12 48.74 4.25 -18.92
N ASP A 13 49.03 5.55 -18.91
CA ASP A 13 49.67 6.19 -20.06
C ASP A 13 51.13 5.71 -20.15
N GLN A 14 51.67 5.70 -21.38
CA GLN A 14 53.03 5.25 -21.63
C GLN A 14 54.04 6.17 -20.91
N GLY A 15 54.57 5.68 -19.79
CA GLY A 15 55.53 6.42 -18.96
C GLY A 15 55.14 6.52 -17.48
N ASP A 16 53.96 6.06 -17.09
CA ASP A 16 53.60 5.95 -15.68
C ASP A 16 54.56 4.99 -14.96
N GLU A 17 55.09 5.41 -13.80
CA GLU A 17 56.05 4.62 -13.01
C GLU A 17 55.38 3.89 -11.84
N ASP A 18 54.15 4.29 -11.47
CA ASP A 18 53.37 3.68 -10.39
C ASP A 18 52.30 2.73 -10.97
N TRP A 19 52.78 1.62 -11.53
CA TRP A 19 51.94 0.55 -12.11
C TRP A 19 51.10 -0.19 -11.07
N HIS A 20 51.39 0.03 -9.77
CA HIS A 20 50.72 -0.69 -8.70
C HIS A 20 49.32 -0.15 -8.47
N GLN A 21 49.12 1.18 -8.54
CA GLN A 21 47.89 1.91 -8.20
C GLN A 21 46.69 1.74 -9.17
N PRO A 22 46.89 1.54 -10.48
CA PRO A 22 45.78 1.27 -11.41
C PRO A 22 45.37 -0.21 -11.41
N LEU A 23 46.28 -1.11 -11.03
CA LEU A 23 46.05 -2.55 -11.03
C LEU A 23 45.23 -2.98 -9.80
N ASN A 24 45.60 -2.49 -8.62
CA ASN A 24 44.89 -2.71 -7.36
C ASN A 24 43.52 -2.03 -7.33
N GLU A 25 43.32 -0.86 -7.92
CA GLU A 25 41.97 -0.26 -8.08
C GLU A 25 41.03 -1.16 -8.93
N ASN A 26 41.54 -1.79 -9.99
CA ASN A 26 40.77 -2.76 -10.78
C ASN A 26 40.47 -4.05 -10.00
N PHE A 27 41.37 -4.51 -9.13
CA PHE A 27 41.15 -5.68 -8.29
C PHE A 27 40.20 -5.41 -7.12
N GLU A 28 40.19 -4.19 -6.57
CA GLU A 28 39.25 -3.79 -5.51
C GLU A 28 37.79 -3.82 -5.98
N ALA A 29 37.52 -3.54 -7.26
CA ALA A 29 36.18 -3.67 -7.84
C ALA A 29 35.71 -5.14 -7.95
N TYR A 30 36.62 -6.09 -8.14
CA TYR A 30 36.26 -7.51 -8.27
C TYR A 30 35.92 -8.18 -6.93
N ASP A 31 36.47 -7.69 -5.81
CA ASP A 31 36.22 -8.27 -4.48
C ASP A 31 34.78 -8.05 -3.98
N THR A 32 34.05 -7.07 -4.54
CA THR A 32 32.62 -6.86 -4.24
C THR A 32 31.67 -7.56 -5.22
N ASP A 33 32.16 -7.85 -6.43
CA ASP A 33 31.34 -8.46 -7.50
C ASP A 33 31.34 -10.00 -7.44
N ILE A 34 32.38 -10.60 -6.86
CA ILE A 34 32.51 -12.06 -6.75
C ILE A 34 32.06 -12.52 -5.37
N GLU A 35 31.04 -13.38 -5.35
CA GLU A 35 30.56 -14.04 -4.14
C GLU A 35 31.60 -15.06 -3.63
N ILE A 36 32.05 -14.87 -2.39
CA ILE A 36 32.93 -15.80 -1.68
C ILE A 36 32.09 -17.00 -1.21
N ARG A 37 32.59 -18.22 -1.42
CA ARG A 37 31.91 -19.46 -1.01
C ARG A 37 32.86 -20.35 -0.23
N ASP A 38 32.63 -20.48 1.07
CA ASP A 38 33.49 -21.27 1.97
C ASP A 38 32.70 -21.79 3.20
N GLN A 39 33.34 -22.44 4.16
CA GLN A 39 32.71 -22.80 5.45
C GLN A 39 32.52 -21.57 6.33
N GLU A 40 31.43 -21.51 7.11
CA GLU A 40 31.14 -20.37 7.99
C GLU A 40 32.29 -20.08 8.98
N SER A 41 32.98 -21.12 9.45
CA SER A 41 34.13 -20.99 10.34
C SER A 41 35.27 -20.14 9.77
N ASN A 42 35.35 -20.00 8.45
CA ASN A 42 36.41 -19.28 7.75
C ASN A 42 36.00 -17.84 7.43
N LEU A 43 34.81 -17.38 7.85
CA LEU A 43 34.32 -16.02 7.57
C LEU A 43 35.31 -14.94 8.04
N GLY A 44 36.00 -15.18 9.15
CA GLY A 44 37.01 -14.27 9.70
C GLY A 44 38.32 -14.18 8.90
N ASP A 45 38.53 -15.06 7.92
CA ASP A 45 39.71 -15.05 7.05
C ASP A 45 39.56 -14.09 5.86
N TYR A 46 38.36 -13.54 5.65
CA TYR A 46 38.05 -12.63 4.55
C TYR A 46 37.75 -11.22 5.05
N ASP A 47 38.27 -10.21 4.36
CA ASP A 47 38.02 -8.80 4.70
C ASP A 47 36.57 -8.40 4.34
N PRO A 48 35.79 -7.83 5.27
CA PRO A 48 34.40 -7.46 5.05
C PRO A 48 34.28 -6.14 4.27
N LYS A 49 34.77 -6.09 3.03
CA LYS A 49 34.64 -4.91 2.17
C LYS A 49 33.16 -4.54 1.99
N ALA A 50 32.87 -3.24 1.92
CA ALA A 50 31.49 -2.77 1.76
C ALA A 50 30.88 -3.33 0.47
N GLY A 51 29.81 -4.13 0.59
CA GLY A 51 29.13 -4.78 -0.52
C GLY A 51 29.66 -6.17 -0.92
N ALA A 52 30.75 -6.64 -0.31
CA ALA A 52 31.24 -8.01 -0.52
C ALA A 52 30.22 -9.04 -0.01
N LYS A 53 30.11 -10.18 -0.69
CA LYS A 53 29.15 -11.24 -0.37
C LYS A 53 29.88 -12.52 -0.01
N PHE A 54 29.42 -13.17 1.07
CA PHE A 54 29.92 -14.48 1.49
C PHE A 54 28.75 -15.45 1.64
N LEU A 55 28.87 -16.65 1.09
CA LEU A 55 27.93 -17.75 1.27
C LEU A 55 28.62 -18.88 2.01
N ALA A 56 28.16 -19.15 3.24
CA ALA A 56 28.56 -20.30 4.02
C ALA A 56 27.98 -21.57 3.38
N THR A 57 28.84 -22.40 2.82
CA THR A 57 28.46 -23.61 2.07
C THR A 57 27.97 -24.77 2.94
N ASP A 58 28.25 -24.71 4.24
CA ASP A 58 27.88 -25.72 5.24
C ASP A 58 26.59 -25.39 5.99
N THR A 59 26.37 -24.11 6.33
CA THR A 59 25.16 -23.65 7.04
C THR A 59 24.11 -23.00 6.14
N GLU A 60 24.47 -22.72 4.89
CA GLU A 60 23.69 -21.94 3.91
C GLU A 60 23.43 -20.49 4.33
N ALA A 61 24.13 -20.00 5.37
CA ALA A 61 24.07 -18.61 5.78
C ALA A 61 24.73 -17.70 4.74
N MET A 62 24.13 -16.55 4.49
CA MET A 62 24.70 -15.52 3.60
C MET A 62 25.16 -14.34 4.44
N TYR A 63 26.22 -13.65 4.07
CA TYR A 63 26.74 -12.47 4.75
C TYR A 63 27.07 -11.37 3.74
N VAL A 64 26.97 -10.12 4.19
CA VAL A 64 27.40 -8.92 3.45
C VAL A 64 28.36 -8.10 4.30
N GLY A 65 29.49 -7.71 3.72
CA GLY A 65 30.44 -6.79 4.35
C GLY A 65 29.95 -5.35 4.30
N ASP A 66 30.14 -4.59 5.38
CA ASP A 66 29.83 -3.15 5.45
C ASP A 66 31.07 -2.24 5.39
N GLY A 67 32.26 -2.82 5.19
CA GLY A 67 33.56 -2.17 5.24
C GLY A 67 34.26 -2.33 6.60
N SER A 68 33.59 -2.87 7.62
CA SER A 68 34.13 -3.09 8.97
C SER A 68 33.78 -4.45 9.56
N ASN A 69 32.59 -5.00 9.28
CA ASN A 69 32.10 -6.27 9.79
C ASN A 69 31.35 -7.06 8.72
N TRP A 70 31.32 -8.39 8.87
CA TRP A 70 30.40 -9.27 8.16
C TRP A 70 29.05 -9.28 8.87
N ASN A 71 27.99 -8.93 8.15
CA ASN A 71 26.61 -8.95 8.65
C ASN A 71 25.85 -10.12 8.00
N GLU A 72 25.30 -11.02 8.81
CA GLU A 72 24.50 -12.15 8.31
C GLU A 72 23.19 -11.63 7.68
N LEU A 73 22.93 -12.06 6.44
CA LEU A 73 21.67 -11.91 5.74
C LEU A 73 20.75 -13.06 6.18
N GLU A 74 19.82 -12.75 7.08
CA GLU A 74 18.76 -13.69 7.43
C GLU A 74 17.92 -14.00 6.18
N THR A 75 18.02 -15.22 5.67
CA THR A 75 17.14 -15.70 4.61
C THR A 75 15.74 -15.87 5.20
N ALA A 76 14.76 -15.19 4.59
CA ALA A 76 13.33 -15.32 4.91
C ALA A 76 12.89 -16.78 4.73
N GLY A 77 13.02 -17.57 5.80
CA GLY A 77 12.82 -19.01 5.78
C GLY A 77 12.97 -19.70 7.12
N LYS A 78 13.52 -19.04 8.15
CA LYS A 78 13.62 -19.58 9.51
C LYS A 78 13.10 -18.57 10.54
N ASN A 79 11.77 -18.48 10.67
CA ASN A 79 11.06 -17.96 11.86
C ASN A 79 11.62 -16.68 12.51
N GLN A 80 11.67 -15.57 11.79
CA GLN A 80 11.82 -14.23 12.38
C GLN A 80 10.88 -13.27 11.65
N SER A 81 10.35 -12.31 12.41
CA SER A 81 9.48 -11.21 11.98
C SER A 81 9.93 -10.58 10.65
N LEU A 82 8.99 -10.05 9.86
CA LEU A 82 9.22 -9.29 8.62
C LEU A 82 10.14 -8.06 8.78
N ALA A 83 10.61 -7.76 9.99
CA ALA A 83 11.52 -6.67 10.32
C ALA A 83 12.84 -6.68 9.52
N ASN A 84 13.31 -7.85 9.05
CA ASN A 84 14.64 -7.99 8.43
C ASN A 84 14.64 -8.07 6.89
N LEU A 85 13.54 -7.73 6.20
CA LEU A 85 13.40 -7.94 4.75
C LEU A 85 14.14 -6.90 3.84
N PHE A 86 14.80 -5.88 4.38
CA PHE A 86 15.37 -4.80 3.55
C PHE A 86 16.91 -4.73 3.62
N ILE A 87 17.56 -5.15 2.53
CA ILE A 87 19.02 -5.13 2.34
C ILE A 87 19.43 -3.75 1.77
N GLY A 88 20.38 -3.06 2.41
CA GLY A 88 21.10 -1.91 1.83
C GLY A 88 21.14 -0.62 2.65
N GLY A 89 20.58 -0.61 3.86
CA GLY A 89 20.71 0.50 4.80
C GLY A 89 19.86 0.20 6.02
N SER A 90 20.39 0.42 7.22
CA SER A 90 19.61 0.23 8.43
C SER A 90 18.36 1.13 8.36
N LEU A 91 17.19 0.51 8.37
CA LEU A 91 16.06 1.17 8.99
C LEU A 91 16.34 1.02 10.49
N GLU A 92 16.91 2.07 11.09
CA GLU A 92 16.96 2.14 12.55
C GLU A 92 15.56 1.80 13.06
N ALA A 93 15.42 0.95 14.08
CA ALA A 93 14.11 0.64 14.65
C ALA A 93 13.36 1.93 15.07
N ASP A 94 14.10 2.98 15.39
CA ASP A 94 13.66 4.37 15.60
C ASP A 94 13.04 5.07 14.35
N LYS A 95 13.11 4.44 13.17
CA LYS A 95 12.48 4.88 11.91
C LYS A 95 11.33 3.95 11.48
N ILE A 96 11.03 2.90 12.23
CA ILE A 96 9.70 2.25 12.21
C ILE A 96 8.78 2.98 13.20
N GLU A 97 9.35 3.54 14.27
CA GLU A 97 8.75 4.61 15.07
C GLU A 97 9.09 6.00 14.49
N THR A 98 8.60 6.35 13.29
CA THR A 98 8.71 7.73 12.81
C THR A 98 7.78 8.67 13.57
N GLY A 99 8.16 9.09 14.78
CA GLY A 99 7.38 10.07 15.55
C GLY A 99 5.91 9.68 15.72
N THR A 100 5.02 10.66 15.82
CA THR A 100 3.59 10.53 16.18
C THR A 100 2.72 9.67 15.22
N SER A 101 3.29 8.96 14.26
CA SER A 101 2.55 8.13 13.30
C SER A 101 3.33 6.85 12.94
N PRO A 102 3.32 5.82 13.80
CA PRO A 102 3.88 4.50 13.46
C PRO A 102 3.24 3.93 12.19
N LEU A 103 4.04 3.25 11.37
CA LEU A 103 3.53 2.31 10.38
C LEU A 103 2.88 1.15 11.14
N LEU A 104 1.59 1.27 11.47
CA LEU A 104 0.83 0.13 11.94
C LEU A 104 0.75 -0.88 10.78
N VAL A 105 1.11 -2.12 11.07
CA VAL A 105 0.71 -3.29 10.29
C VAL A 105 -0.02 -4.15 11.29
N ASP A 106 -1.28 -3.80 11.57
CA ASP A 106 -2.13 -4.61 12.44
C ASP A 106 -2.65 -5.80 11.62
N VAL A 107 -2.00 -6.95 11.79
CA VAL A 107 -2.50 -8.24 11.31
C VAL A 107 -3.35 -8.82 12.45
N GLY A 108 -4.62 -8.41 12.51
CA GLY A 108 -5.53 -8.76 13.60
C GLY A 108 -5.88 -10.26 13.65
N PRO A 109 -6.19 -10.82 14.84
CA PRO A 109 -6.61 -12.21 14.98
C PRO A 109 -8.05 -12.46 14.49
N VAL A 110 -8.26 -13.69 14.01
CA VAL A 110 -9.45 -14.22 13.34
C VAL A 110 -10.62 -14.45 14.32
N SER A 111 -11.79 -13.85 14.09
CA SER A 111 -12.97 -14.06 14.95
C SER A 111 -14.06 -14.99 14.40
N ASP A 112 -13.90 -15.60 13.22
CA ASP A 112 -14.99 -16.42 12.63
C ASP A 112 -14.56 -17.65 11.81
N GLY A 113 -13.30 -18.10 11.91
CA GLY A 113 -12.88 -19.40 11.34
C GLY A 113 -12.67 -19.41 9.82
N GLY A 114 -12.49 -18.23 9.20
CA GLY A 114 -12.08 -18.05 7.79
C GLY A 114 -10.74 -17.32 7.65
N GLU A 115 -9.96 -17.68 6.63
CA GLU A 115 -8.50 -17.54 6.49
C GLU A 115 -7.94 -16.14 6.10
N ALA A 116 -8.67 -15.04 6.31
CA ALA A 116 -8.27 -13.74 5.76
C ALA A 116 -7.57 -12.81 6.75
N GLN A 117 -6.30 -12.47 6.47
CA GLN A 117 -5.54 -11.45 7.17
C GLN A 117 -6.03 -10.04 6.80
N SER A 118 -5.98 -9.12 7.75
CA SER A 118 -6.21 -7.71 7.52
C SER A 118 -4.90 -6.92 7.53
N ILE A 119 -4.91 -5.76 6.88
CA ILE A 119 -3.79 -4.81 6.83
C ILE A 119 -4.35 -3.41 7.00
N ALA A 120 -3.84 -2.64 7.95
CA ALA A 120 -4.12 -1.21 8.03
C ALA A 120 -2.85 -0.41 8.26
N MET A 121 -2.51 0.43 7.29
CA MET A 121 -1.36 1.34 7.31
C MET A 121 -1.81 2.77 7.61
N GLY A 122 -0.90 3.64 8.02
CA GLY A 122 -1.14 5.08 8.21
C GLY A 122 -1.26 5.48 9.68
N HIS A 123 -2.07 6.51 9.96
CA HIS A 123 -2.24 7.09 11.29
C HIS A 123 -2.71 6.05 12.33
N PRO A 124 -2.27 6.14 13.60
CA PRO A 124 -2.64 5.21 14.67
C PRO A 124 -4.14 5.04 14.92
N GLU A 125 -4.92 6.02 14.50
CA GLU A 125 -6.38 6.01 14.67
C GLU A 125 -7.12 5.26 13.55
N ASN A 126 -6.41 4.79 12.51
CA ASN A 126 -7.01 3.85 11.57
C ASN A 126 -7.37 2.57 12.33
N GLY A 127 -8.62 2.14 12.24
CA GLY A 127 -9.17 1.15 13.16
C GLY A 127 -10.42 0.45 12.65
N GLY A 128 -11.12 -0.21 13.59
CA GLY A 128 -12.29 -1.04 13.29
C GLY A 128 -12.02 -2.05 12.18
N ILE A 129 -10.82 -2.64 12.17
CA ILE A 129 -10.32 -3.48 11.10
C ILE A 129 -10.97 -4.86 11.24
N ALA A 130 -11.98 -5.13 10.42
CA ALA A 130 -12.62 -6.44 10.37
C ALA A 130 -11.87 -7.43 9.46
N VAL A 131 -12.37 -8.66 9.37
CA VAL A 131 -11.72 -9.77 8.66
C VAL A 131 -11.45 -9.42 7.20
N GLY A 132 -10.22 -9.62 6.73
CA GLY A 132 -9.83 -9.34 5.35
C GLY A 132 -9.82 -7.85 4.95
N ALA A 133 -9.97 -6.94 5.91
CA ALA A 133 -9.97 -5.50 5.64
C ALA A 133 -8.60 -4.99 5.19
N THR A 134 -8.60 -4.03 4.27
CA THR A 134 -7.39 -3.32 3.83
C THR A 134 -7.58 -1.81 3.96
N ILE A 135 -6.68 -1.14 4.70
CA ILE A 135 -6.50 0.32 4.69
C ILE A 135 -5.08 0.60 4.19
N SER A 136 -4.95 1.21 3.01
CA SER A 136 -3.64 1.46 2.40
C SER A 136 -2.86 2.65 2.99
N GLY A 137 -3.44 3.42 3.92
CA GLY A 137 -2.78 4.58 4.53
C GLY A 137 -3.75 5.67 4.99
N GLY A 138 -3.20 6.85 5.28
CA GLY A 138 -3.99 8.03 5.66
C GLY A 138 -4.40 8.04 7.13
N GLY A 139 -5.48 8.74 7.47
CA GLY A 139 -5.92 9.04 8.83
C GLY A 139 -5.25 10.29 9.41
N HIS A 140 -5.81 10.79 10.51
CA HIS A 140 -5.32 11.94 11.28
C HIS A 140 -5.90 11.87 12.70
N ASP A 141 -5.36 12.63 13.65
CA ASP A 141 -5.94 12.84 14.98
C ASP A 141 -7.44 13.19 14.89
N GLY A 142 -8.27 12.41 15.57
CA GLY A 142 -9.72 12.46 15.57
C GLY A 142 -10.41 11.97 14.28
N GLU A 143 -9.66 11.55 13.26
CA GLU A 143 -10.17 11.33 11.89
C GLU A 143 -9.47 10.13 11.21
N GLY A 144 -9.34 9.04 11.96
CA GLY A 144 -8.91 7.73 11.44
C GLY A 144 -9.90 7.11 10.47
N ASN A 145 -9.40 6.21 9.62
CA ASN A 145 -10.20 5.42 8.71
C ASN A 145 -10.69 4.14 9.39
N ILE A 146 -11.96 3.76 9.19
CA ILE A 146 -12.62 2.61 9.83
C ILE A 146 -13.04 1.61 8.76
N ALA A 147 -12.55 0.38 8.84
CA ALA A 147 -12.82 -0.68 7.87
C ALA A 147 -13.63 -1.84 8.51
N GLY A 148 -14.87 -1.53 8.93
CA GLY A 148 -15.69 -2.36 9.83
C GLY A 148 -16.46 -3.53 9.22
N GLY A 149 -16.60 -3.59 7.90
CA GLY A 149 -17.21 -4.74 7.21
C GLY A 149 -16.25 -5.93 7.03
N VAL A 150 -16.73 -7.06 6.51
CA VAL A 150 -15.85 -8.17 6.08
C VAL A 150 -15.31 -7.89 4.67
N PHE A 151 -14.00 -7.99 4.45
CA PHE A 151 -13.30 -7.67 3.20
C PHE A 151 -13.48 -6.24 2.61
N PRO A 152 -13.55 -5.16 3.42
CA PRO A 152 -13.59 -3.81 2.91
C PRO A 152 -12.20 -3.37 2.42
N THR A 153 -12.17 -2.46 1.45
CA THR A 153 -10.95 -1.78 1.02
C THR A 153 -11.10 -0.28 1.15
N ILE A 154 -10.15 0.37 1.81
CA ILE A 154 -10.01 1.82 1.87
C ILE A 154 -8.64 2.17 1.27
N GLY A 155 -8.64 2.85 0.13
CA GLY A 155 -7.41 3.23 -0.58
C GLY A 155 -6.57 4.28 0.15
N GLY A 156 -7.14 4.97 1.15
CA GLY A 156 -6.47 5.95 2.01
C GLY A 156 -7.38 7.14 2.31
N GLY A 157 -6.80 8.30 2.60
CA GLY A 157 -7.56 9.51 2.93
C GLY A 157 -7.80 9.69 4.43
N ARG A 158 -8.78 10.50 4.81
CA ARG A 158 -9.05 10.90 6.20
C ARG A 158 -10.53 10.70 6.52
N ASN A 159 -10.84 10.18 7.71
CA ASN A 159 -12.20 9.93 8.18
C ASN A 159 -13.08 9.14 7.19
N GLN A 160 -12.57 8.03 6.66
CA GLN A 160 -13.36 7.11 5.83
C GLN A 160 -14.03 6.04 6.70
N SER A 161 -15.26 5.62 6.39
CA SER A 161 -15.96 4.55 7.11
C SER A 161 -16.55 3.52 6.15
N ALA A 162 -15.97 2.32 6.10
CA ALA A 162 -16.42 1.21 5.25
C ALA A 162 -17.10 0.12 6.12
N GLY A 163 -18.38 0.31 6.45
CA GLY A 163 -19.13 -0.56 7.36
C GLY A 163 -19.81 -1.78 6.72
N GLY A 164 -19.95 -1.81 5.39
CA GLY A 164 -20.55 -2.94 4.66
C GLY A 164 -19.54 -4.01 4.24
N ASN A 165 -20.00 -5.24 4.00
CA ASN A 165 -19.15 -6.33 3.51
C ASN A 165 -18.77 -6.14 2.03
N TYR A 166 -17.53 -6.49 1.67
CA TYR A 166 -17.00 -6.41 0.31
C TYR A 166 -17.11 -5.01 -0.31
N THR A 167 -16.94 -3.99 0.53
CA THR A 167 -17.08 -2.59 0.14
C THR A 167 -15.76 -2.00 -0.32
N THR A 168 -15.82 -0.92 -1.09
CA THR A 168 -14.63 -0.20 -1.53
C THR A 168 -14.82 1.30 -1.39
N ILE A 169 -13.88 1.96 -0.71
CA ILE A 169 -13.71 3.40 -0.70
C ILE A 169 -12.35 3.72 -1.33
N GLY A 170 -12.32 4.39 -2.48
CA GLY A 170 -11.07 4.69 -3.17
C GLY A 170 -10.16 5.67 -2.42
N GLY A 171 -10.73 6.55 -1.61
CA GLY A 171 -10.02 7.49 -0.73
C GLY A 171 -10.72 8.85 -0.66
N GLY A 172 -10.05 9.88 -0.13
CA GLY A 172 -10.60 11.24 -0.01
C GLY A 172 -10.86 11.64 1.44
N ARG A 173 -11.97 12.34 1.71
CA ARG A 173 -12.33 12.82 3.05
C ARG A 173 -13.80 12.54 3.38
N ASP A 174 -14.10 12.11 4.60
CA ASP A 174 -15.49 11.99 5.10
C ASP A 174 -16.42 11.12 4.23
N ASN A 175 -15.93 10.06 3.58
CA ASN A 175 -16.82 9.16 2.84
C ASN A 175 -17.25 7.97 3.71
N GLU A 176 -18.51 7.56 3.56
CA GLU A 176 -19.13 6.53 4.37
C GLU A 176 -19.89 5.52 3.53
N ILE A 177 -19.73 4.25 3.88
CA ILE A 177 -20.56 3.14 3.43
C ILE A 177 -21.23 2.54 4.67
N SER A 178 -22.49 2.93 4.92
CA SER A 178 -23.22 2.61 6.14
C SER A 178 -23.86 1.21 6.05
N GLY A 179 -23.07 0.17 6.31
CA GLY A 179 -23.57 -1.21 6.41
C GLY A 179 -24.09 -1.81 5.10
N ALA A 180 -23.82 -1.18 3.96
CA ALA A 180 -24.28 -1.57 2.64
C ALA A 180 -23.31 -2.54 1.94
N PRO A 181 -23.62 -3.84 1.81
CA PRO A 181 -22.74 -4.80 1.17
C PRO A 181 -22.54 -4.50 -0.32
N TYR A 182 -21.33 -4.74 -0.82
CA TYR A 182 -20.93 -4.55 -2.22
C TYR A 182 -21.06 -3.10 -2.73
N ALA A 183 -21.25 -2.13 -1.83
CA ALA A 183 -21.27 -0.73 -2.20
C ALA A 183 -19.85 -0.20 -2.50
N THR A 184 -19.77 0.76 -3.42
CA THR A 184 -18.53 1.39 -3.84
C THR A 184 -18.64 2.91 -3.77
N VAL A 185 -17.66 3.55 -3.14
CA VAL A 185 -17.42 4.99 -3.25
C VAL A 185 -16.04 5.19 -3.87
N GLY A 186 -15.98 5.70 -5.10
CA GLY A 186 -14.71 5.88 -5.81
C GLY A 186 -13.77 6.91 -5.16
N GLY A 187 -14.33 7.84 -4.38
CA GLY A 187 -13.61 8.75 -3.51
C GLY A 187 -14.31 10.11 -3.38
N GLY A 188 -13.56 11.19 -3.19
CA GLY A 188 -14.13 12.54 -3.06
C GLY A 188 -14.34 12.95 -1.60
N GLU A 189 -15.32 13.83 -1.36
CA GLU A 189 -15.59 14.39 -0.04
C GLU A 189 -17.05 14.20 0.37
N GLY A 190 -17.32 13.66 1.56
CA GLY A 190 -18.66 13.66 2.15
C GLY A 190 -19.67 12.73 1.48
N ASN A 191 -19.26 11.72 0.71
CA ASN A 191 -20.20 10.84 0.01
C ASN A 191 -20.68 9.70 0.90
N THR A 192 -21.98 9.37 0.85
CA THR A 192 -22.60 8.32 1.67
C THR A 192 -23.33 7.29 0.83
N ALA A 193 -22.93 6.03 0.91
CA ALA A 193 -23.63 4.90 0.31
C ALA A 193 -24.29 4.02 1.38
N GLY A 194 -25.61 4.10 1.48
CA GLY A 194 -26.43 3.44 2.52
C GLY A 194 -27.21 2.20 2.06
N ALA A 195 -27.09 1.78 0.80
CA ALA A 195 -27.83 0.62 0.27
C ALA A 195 -26.94 -0.33 -0.55
N ASP A 196 -27.31 -1.62 -0.58
CA ASP A 196 -26.54 -2.69 -1.22
C ASP A 196 -26.28 -2.43 -2.72
N HIS A 197 -25.11 -2.87 -3.20
CA HIS A 197 -24.68 -2.80 -4.61
C HIS A 197 -24.73 -1.40 -5.23
N THR A 198 -24.66 -0.36 -4.40
CA THR A 198 -24.66 1.02 -4.86
C THR A 198 -23.28 1.47 -5.31
N THR A 199 -23.24 2.47 -6.19
CA THR A 199 -21.97 3.06 -6.64
C THR A 199 -22.06 4.58 -6.63
N ILE A 200 -21.15 5.23 -5.91
CA ILE A 200 -20.87 6.65 -6.05
C ILE A 200 -19.48 6.78 -6.62
N CYS A 201 -19.31 7.19 -7.88
CA CYS A 201 -17.97 7.23 -8.48
C CYS A 201 -17.06 8.30 -7.85
N GLY A 202 -17.63 9.30 -7.21
CA GLY A 202 -16.93 10.32 -6.43
C GLY A 202 -17.72 11.62 -6.33
N GLY A 203 -17.05 12.74 -6.07
CA GLY A 203 -17.67 14.07 -6.00
C GLY A 203 -17.79 14.58 -4.57
N LEU A 204 -18.73 15.50 -4.33
CA LEU A 204 -18.93 16.19 -3.05
C LEU A 204 -20.35 15.96 -2.52
N ASN A 205 -20.49 15.37 -1.34
CA ASN A 205 -21.78 15.24 -0.64
C ASN A 205 -22.87 14.51 -1.45
N ASN A 206 -22.52 13.45 -2.17
CA ASN A 206 -23.53 12.63 -2.84
C ASN A 206 -24.01 11.51 -1.89
N THR A 207 -25.32 11.25 -1.91
CA THR A 207 -25.94 10.29 -0.99
C THR A 207 -26.82 9.30 -1.75
N ILE A 208 -26.65 8.02 -1.47
CA ILE A 208 -27.61 6.99 -1.85
C ILE A 208 -28.15 6.38 -0.56
N ASP A 209 -29.41 6.68 -0.21
CA ASP A 209 -30.05 6.18 1.01
C ASP A 209 -31.23 5.28 0.63
N GLY A 210 -31.19 3.99 0.98
CA GLY A 210 -32.25 3.02 0.68
C GLY A 210 -32.32 2.48 -0.76
N GLY A 211 -31.82 3.20 -1.76
CA GLY A 211 -31.86 2.80 -3.18
C GLY A 211 -30.86 1.70 -3.55
N ARG A 212 -31.27 0.43 -3.53
CA ARG A 212 -30.41 -0.70 -3.97
C ARG A 212 -30.04 -0.58 -5.45
N GLU A 213 -28.80 -0.95 -5.79
CA GLU A 213 -28.29 -0.94 -7.17
C GLU A 213 -28.34 0.45 -7.84
N ALA A 214 -28.49 1.52 -7.05
CA ALA A 214 -28.46 2.88 -7.56
C ALA A 214 -27.02 3.37 -7.79
N VAL A 215 -26.88 4.29 -8.73
CA VAL A 215 -25.60 4.84 -9.16
C VAL A 215 -25.64 6.36 -9.23
N ILE A 216 -24.67 7.01 -8.59
CA ILE A 216 -24.36 8.42 -8.79
C ILE A 216 -22.97 8.49 -9.42
N ALA A 217 -22.89 8.95 -10.67
CA ALA A 217 -21.64 9.00 -11.41
C ALA A 217 -20.70 10.13 -10.95
N GLY A 218 -21.18 11.08 -10.15
CA GLY A 218 -20.39 12.15 -9.54
C GLY A 218 -21.20 13.42 -9.31
N GLY A 219 -20.52 14.56 -9.24
CA GLY A 219 -21.15 15.86 -9.03
C GLY A 219 -21.21 16.25 -7.56
N SER A 220 -22.17 17.12 -7.21
CA SER A 220 -22.31 17.63 -5.84
C SER A 220 -23.76 17.59 -5.35
N ASN A 221 -23.97 17.18 -4.10
CA ASN A 221 -25.29 17.17 -3.44
C ASN A 221 -26.36 16.40 -4.23
N ASN A 222 -26.00 15.30 -4.91
CA ASN A 222 -27.00 14.45 -5.55
C ASN A 222 -27.49 13.38 -4.57
N GLU A 223 -28.78 13.11 -4.59
CA GLU A 223 -29.45 12.18 -3.68
C GLU A 223 -30.28 11.14 -4.45
N SER A 224 -30.15 9.87 -4.09
CA SER A 224 -30.95 8.80 -4.67
C SER A 224 -31.58 7.92 -3.59
N GLY A 225 -32.91 8.00 -3.47
CA GLY A 225 -33.71 7.20 -2.54
C GLY A 225 -34.26 5.88 -3.10
N GLY A 226 -34.35 5.76 -4.42
CA GLY A 226 -35.02 4.64 -5.09
C GLY A 226 -34.08 3.59 -5.69
N ASN A 227 -34.59 2.35 -5.83
CA ASN A 227 -33.83 1.25 -6.41
C ASN A 227 -33.58 1.48 -7.92
N LEU A 228 -32.47 0.96 -8.43
CA LEU A 228 -32.10 1.00 -9.86
C LEU A 228 -31.95 2.42 -10.44
N ASN A 229 -31.76 3.43 -9.60
CA ASN A 229 -31.68 4.81 -10.04
C ASN A 229 -30.30 5.15 -10.59
N PHE A 230 -30.28 6.10 -11.52
CA PHE A 230 -29.05 6.63 -12.09
C PHE A 230 -29.07 8.15 -12.10
N ILE A 231 -28.06 8.77 -11.48
CA ILE A 231 -27.76 10.19 -11.62
C ILE A 231 -26.40 10.32 -12.29
N GLY A 232 -26.38 10.87 -13.51
CA GLY A 232 -25.16 11.02 -14.31
C GLY A 232 -24.20 12.10 -13.81
N GLY A 233 -24.66 12.97 -12.91
CA GLY A 233 -23.86 14.00 -12.25
C GLY A 233 -24.61 15.32 -12.14
N GLY A 234 -23.88 16.43 -12.02
CA GLY A 234 -24.47 17.75 -11.81
C GLY A 234 -24.59 18.14 -10.33
N THR A 235 -25.54 19.02 -10.02
CA THR A 235 -25.68 19.61 -8.67
C THR A 235 -27.13 19.55 -8.18
N ASP A 236 -27.33 19.16 -6.92
CA ASP A 236 -28.64 19.18 -6.26
C ASP A 236 -29.73 18.36 -7.00
N ASN A 237 -29.40 17.18 -7.54
CA ASN A 237 -30.41 16.33 -8.18
C ASN A 237 -30.93 15.25 -7.21
N THR A 238 -32.23 14.99 -7.22
CA THR A 238 -32.89 14.01 -6.33
C THR A 238 -33.71 12.99 -7.12
N ALA A 239 -33.42 11.70 -6.92
CA ALA A 239 -34.09 10.58 -7.57
C ALA A 239 -34.69 9.59 -6.54
N ASP A 240 -36.00 9.67 -6.28
CA ASP A 240 -36.68 8.83 -5.27
C ASP A 240 -37.61 7.75 -5.84
N GLY A 241 -37.88 7.80 -7.15
CA GLY A 241 -38.68 6.77 -7.83
C GLY A 241 -37.92 5.47 -8.07
N LEU A 242 -38.59 4.42 -8.54
CA LEU A 242 -37.95 3.18 -9.01
C LEU A 242 -37.47 3.35 -10.46
N GLY A 243 -36.18 3.09 -10.72
CA GLY A 243 -35.62 3.09 -12.09
C GLY A 243 -35.56 4.47 -12.74
N VAL A 244 -35.39 5.52 -11.94
CA VAL A 244 -35.24 6.91 -12.41
C VAL A 244 -33.88 7.11 -13.07
N VAL A 245 -33.87 7.89 -14.14
CA VAL A 245 -32.64 8.36 -14.80
C VAL A 245 -32.63 9.87 -14.86
N ILE A 246 -31.65 10.50 -14.18
CA ILE A 246 -31.31 11.90 -14.32
C ILE A 246 -29.95 11.97 -15.02
N GLY A 247 -29.91 12.39 -16.29
CA GLY A 247 -28.64 12.48 -17.03
C GLY A 247 -27.65 13.50 -16.44
N GLY A 248 -28.16 14.52 -15.76
CA GLY A 248 -27.40 15.53 -15.03
C GLY A 248 -28.15 16.86 -14.99
N GLY A 249 -27.45 17.94 -14.62
CA GLY A 249 -28.03 19.29 -14.53
C GLY A 249 -28.04 19.84 -13.12
N ASN A 250 -28.92 20.80 -12.85
CA ASN A 250 -29.01 21.49 -11.56
C ASN A 250 -30.45 21.46 -11.04
N ASN A 251 -30.68 21.01 -9.80
CA ASN A 251 -32.00 21.02 -9.15
C ASN A 251 -33.10 20.24 -9.90
N ASN A 252 -32.77 19.04 -10.41
CA ASN A 252 -33.80 18.14 -10.95
C ASN A 252 -34.32 17.22 -9.83
N THR A 253 -35.65 17.13 -9.69
CA THR A 253 -36.29 16.24 -8.71
C THR A 253 -37.31 15.35 -9.39
N THR A 254 -37.25 14.05 -9.13
CA THR A 254 -38.28 13.10 -9.54
C THR A 254 -39.00 12.53 -8.33
N ALA A 255 -40.31 12.73 -8.24
CA ALA A 255 -41.15 12.07 -7.24
C ALA A 255 -41.67 10.73 -7.78
N SER A 256 -41.88 9.76 -6.90
CA SER A 256 -42.41 8.43 -7.28
C SER A 256 -43.82 8.52 -7.88
N LEU A 257 -44.10 7.70 -8.90
CA LEU A 257 -45.47 7.25 -9.16
C LEU A 257 -45.76 6.13 -8.16
N GLN A 258 -46.60 6.43 -7.17
CA GLN A 258 -47.20 5.44 -6.28
C GLN A 258 -48.03 4.47 -7.15
N SER A 259 -47.71 3.17 -7.12
CA SER A 259 -48.59 2.11 -7.63
C SER A 259 -49.63 1.73 -6.59
#